data_AF-A0A0E3MA20-F1
#
_entry.id   AF-A0A0E3MA20-F1
#
_cell.length_a   1.000
_cell.length_b   1.000
_cell.length_c   1.000
_cell.angle_alpha   90.00
_cell.angle_beta   90.00
_cell.angle_gamma   90.00
#
_symmetry.space_group_name_H-M   'P 1'
#
loop_
_entity.id
_entity.type
_entity.pdbx_description
1 polymer ?
#
loop_
_entity_poly.entity_id
_entity_poly.type
_entity_poly.pdbx_seq_one_letter_code
_entity_poly.pdbx_strand_id
1 'polypeptide(L)'
;MASINYSAVMNTNTSFNQPRQKTWVVFHNAPFWTIKLITTSFAEAQSKAKEILSTGGVFTSIDRIMVCEIAPLDFIMTPNV
;
A
#
# COMPACT_ATOMS: atom_id res chain seq x y z
N MET A 1 11.83 -25.68 5.22
CA MET A 1 11.03 -24.44 5.12
C MET A 1 11.72 -23.54 4.10
N ALA A 2 10.99 -23.07 3.08
CA ALA A 2 11.57 -22.28 2.00
C ALA A 2 12.08 -20.92 2.51
N SER A 3 13.35 -20.60 2.22
CA SER A 3 13.93 -19.28 2.45
C SER A 3 13.25 -18.27 1.54
N ILE A 4 12.60 -17.26 2.11
CA ILE A 4 12.07 -16.12 1.35
C ILE A 4 13.27 -15.22 1.01
N ASN A 5 13.91 -15.47 -0.13
CA ASN A 5 14.93 -14.57 -0.66
C ASN A 5 14.24 -13.32 -1.24
N TYR A 6 14.21 -12.26 -0.45
CA TYR A 6 13.82 -10.93 -0.90
C TYR A 6 14.95 -10.36 -1.78
N SER A 7 14.70 -10.25 -3.08
CA SER A 7 15.60 -9.54 -3.99
C SER A 7 15.30 -8.04 -3.91
N ALA A 8 16.17 -7.31 -3.22
CA ALA A 8 16.16 -5.85 -3.26
C ALA A 8 16.46 -5.39 -4.69
N VAL A 9 15.64 -4.44 -5.15
CA VAL A 9 15.72 -3.75 -6.45
C VAL A 9 17.13 -3.20 -6.68
N MET A 10 18.03 -4.02 -7.21
CA MET A 10 19.38 -3.62 -7.63
C MET A 10 19.28 -2.93 -8.99
N ASN A 11 18.88 -1.66 -8.97
CA ASN A 11 19.16 -0.74 -10.06
C ASN A 11 20.18 0.28 -9.53
N THR A 12 21.42 0.15 -10.00
CA THR A 12 22.58 0.95 -9.58
C THR A 12 22.53 2.41 -10.02
N ASN A 13 21.49 2.82 -10.77
CA ASN A 13 21.32 4.18 -11.29
C ASN A 13 20.16 4.95 -10.63
N THR A 14 19.71 4.56 -9.44
CA THR A 14 18.66 5.30 -8.73
C THR A 14 19.26 6.18 -7.64
N SER A 15 18.86 7.45 -7.59
CA SER A 15 19.22 8.44 -6.57
C SER A 15 18.74 8.10 -5.15
N PHE A 16 18.16 6.92 -4.95
CA PHE A 16 17.68 6.41 -3.67
C PHE A 16 18.49 5.17 -3.28
N ASN A 17 19.55 5.36 -2.50
CA ASN A 17 20.54 4.34 -2.09
C ASN A 17 20.02 3.22 -1.14
N GLN A 18 18.72 2.94 -1.08
CA GLN A 18 18.17 1.89 -0.21
C GLN A 18 17.08 1.08 -0.93
N PRO A 19 16.94 -0.23 -0.64
CA PRO A 19 15.80 -1.01 -1.09
C PRO A 19 14.53 -0.26 -0.67
N ARG A 20 13.77 0.25 -1.64
CA ARG A 20 12.55 1.03 -1.37
C ARG A 20 11.67 0.20 -0.44
N GLN A 21 11.48 0.67 0.80
CA GLN A 21 10.63 -0.01 1.76
C GLN A 21 9.20 0.07 1.22
N LYS A 22 8.70 -1.05 0.68
CA LYS A 22 7.35 -1.13 0.11
C LYS A 22 6.35 -0.66 1.16
N THR A 23 5.65 0.42 0.85
CA THR A 23 4.61 0.96 1.72
C THR A 23 3.25 0.56 1.16
N TRP A 24 2.37 0.11 2.04
CA TRP A 24 1.01 -0.30 1.74
C TRP A 24 0.05 0.61 2.47
N VAL A 25 -1.05 0.95 1.81
CA VAL A 25 -2.11 1.75 2.39
C VAL A 25 -3.45 1.04 2.19
N VAL A 26 -4.28 1.07 3.23
CA VAL A 26 -5.66 0.58 3.18
C VAL A 26 -6.59 1.78 3.25
N PHE A 27 -7.37 1.98 2.20
CA PHE A 27 -8.46 2.94 2.16
C PHE A 27 -9.79 2.27 2.41
N HIS A 28 -10.69 2.99 3.06
CA HIS A 28 -12.06 2.56 3.32
C HIS A 28 -13.03 3.70 3.07
N ASN A 29 -14.05 3.43 2.25
CA ASN A 29 -15.14 4.33 1.94
C ASN A 29 -16.37 4.03 2.79
N ALA A 30 -16.41 4.60 4.00
CA ALA A 30 -17.63 4.61 4.81
C ALA A 30 -18.54 5.78 4.39
N PRO A 31 -18.41 7.00 4.96
CA PRO A 31 -19.05 8.18 4.39
C PRO A 31 -18.25 8.80 3.22
N PHE A 32 -16.93 8.60 3.21
CA PHE A 32 -15.97 9.06 2.20
C PHE A 32 -14.70 8.21 2.28
N TRP A 33 -13.83 8.31 1.27
CA TRP A 33 -12.54 7.62 1.25
C TRP A 33 -11.62 8.14 2.35
N THR A 34 -11.24 7.24 3.27
CA THR A 34 -10.32 7.54 4.38
C THR A 34 -9.21 6.51 4.44
N ILE A 35 -8.02 6.95 4.87
CA ILE A 35 -6.91 6.06 5.18
C ILE A 35 -7.20 5.37 6.52
N LYS A 36 -7.13 4.04 6.54
CA LYS A 36 -7.29 3.22 7.75
C LYS A 36 -5.98 2.68 8.28
N LEU A 37 -5.02 2.43 7.40
CA LEU A 37 -3.71 1.91 7.76
C LEU A 37 -2.69 2.33 6.72
N ILE A 38 -1.51 2.72 7.19
CA ILE A 38 -0.28 2.80 6.39
C ILE A 38 0.71 1.89 7.09
N THR A 39 1.30 0.95 6.35
CA THR A 39 2.23 -0.04 6.90
C THR A 39 3.28 -0.42 5.85
N THR A 40 4.36 -1.06 6.28
CA THR A 40 5.36 -1.64 5.38
C THR A 40 5.18 -3.15 5.21
N SER A 41 4.18 -3.73 5.88
CA SER A 41 3.83 -5.14 5.82
C SER A 41 2.55 -5.36 5.01
N PHE A 42 2.66 -6.11 3.91
CA PHE A 42 1.49 -6.51 3.13
C PHE A 42 0.51 -7.36 3.96
N ALA A 43 1.03 -8.20 4.86
CA ALA A 43 0.21 -9.06 5.72
C ALA A 43 -0.66 -8.23 6.67
N GLU A 44 -0.14 -7.13 7.22
CA GLU A 44 -0.91 -6.20 8.05
C GLU A 44 -1.97 -5.46 7.24
N ALA A 45 -1.62 -4.98 6.03
CA ALA A 45 -2.57 -4.33 5.14
C ALA A 45 -3.73 -5.27 4.76
N GLN A 46 -3.41 -6.52 4.41
CA GLN A 46 -4.42 -7.55 4.11
C GLN A 46 -5.27 -7.89 5.34
N SER A 47 -4.65 -8.01 6.52
CA SER A 47 -5.36 -8.28 7.77
C SER A 47 -6.36 -7.17 8.08
N LYS A 48 -5.96 -5.90 7.93
CA LYS A 48 -6.85 -4.75 8.16
C LYS A 48 -8.00 -4.70 7.16
N ALA A 49 -7.75 -4.99 5.89
CA ALA A 49 -8.81 -5.07 4.88
C ALA A 49 -9.83 -6.17 5.23
N LYS A 50 -9.37 -7.35 5.67
CA LYS A 50 -10.22 -8.45 6.13
C LYS A 50 -11.03 -8.08 7.37
N GLU A 51 -10.41 -7.41 8.35
CA GLU A 51 -11.09 -6.91 9.56
C GLU A 51 -12.28 -6.03 9.18
N ILE A 52 -12.07 -5.06 8.29
CA ILE A 52 -13.12 -4.14 7.82
C ILE A 52 -14.24 -4.90 7.10
N LEU A 53 -13.89 -5.83 6.20
CA LEU A 53 -14.88 -6.69 5.53
C LEU A 53 -15.70 -7.51 6.53
N SER A 54 -15.04 -8.08 7.55
CA SER A 54 -15.66 -8.95 8.55
C SER A 54 -16.56 -8.23 9.55
N THR A 55 -16.37 -6.91 9.72
CA THR A 55 -17.16 -6.10 10.67
C THR A 55 -18.63 -6.02 10.24
N GLY A 56 -18.91 -6.15 8.95
CA GLY A 56 -20.28 -6.10 8.41
C GLY A 56 -20.92 -4.70 8.46
N GLY A 57 -22.06 -4.55 7.77
CA GLY A 57 -22.84 -3.31 7.74
C GLY A 57 -22.85 -2.60 6.39
N VAL A 58 -23.51 -1.43 6.35
CA VAL A 58 -23.83 -0.68 5.11
C VAL A 58 -22.58 -0.22 4.35
N PHE A 59 -21.42 -0.20 5.01
CA PHE A 59 -20.18 0.38 4.50
C PHE A 59 -19.01 -0.60 4.36
N THR A 60 -19.24 -1.91 4.46
CA THR A 60 -18.16 -2.91 4.51
C THR A 60 -18.12 -3.82 3.28
N SER A 61 -18.67 -3.37 2.16
CA SER A 61 -18.63 -4.12 0.90
C SER A 61 -17.25 -4.03 0.23
N ILE A 62 -16.92 -5.01 -0.62
CA ILE A 62 -15.58 -5.17 -1.22
C ILE A 62 -15.18 -3.99 -2.13
N ASP A 63 -16.16 -3.35 -2.76
CA ASP A 63 -16.01 -2.15 -3.59
C ASP A 63 -15.67 -0.88 -2.77
N ARG A 64 -15.80 -0.95 -1.44
CA ARG A 64 -15.53 0.17 -0.53
C ARG A 64 -14.17 0.08 0.15
N ILE A 65 -13.35 -0.91 -0.17
CA ILE A 65 -12.05 -1.12 0.44
C ILE A 65 -11.00 -1.23 -0.65
N MET A 66 -9.93 -0.45 -0.52
CA MET A 66 -8.83 -0.45 -1.48
C MET A 66 -7.51 -0.69 -0.73
N VAL A 67 -6.72 -1.65 -1.21
CA VAL A 67 -5.36 -1.88 -0.73
C VAL A 67 -4.40 -1.46 -1.83
N CYS A 68 -3.59 -0.44 -1.60
CA CYS A 68 -2.67 0.10 -2.58
C CYS A 68 -1.22 -0.08 -2.14
N GLU A 69 -0.34 -0.39 -3.10
CA GLU A 69 1.10 -0.19 -2.95
C GLU A 69 1.42 1.28 -3.24
N ILE A 70 2.12 1.94 -2.31
CA ILE A 70 2.67 3.29 -2.52
C ILE A 70 4.11 3.10 -3.00
N ALA A 71 4.32 3.41 -4.28
CA ALA A 71 5.64 3.47 -4.89
C ALA A 71 6.01 4.95 -5.12
N PRO A 72 7.17 5.42 -4.61
CA PRO A 72 7.63 6.77 -4.92
C PRO A 72 7.97 6.88 -6.41
N LEU A 73 7.51 7.97 -7.03
CA LEU A 73 7.92 8.34 -8.37
C LEU A 73 9.38 8.84 -8.32
N ASP A 74 10.18 8.41 -9.27
CA ASP A 74 11.60 8.77 -9.40
C ASP A 74 11.84 10.01 -10.29
N PHE A 75 10.78 10.57 -10.86
CA PHE A 75 10.83 11.78 -11.66
C PHE A 75 10.09 12.94 -10.97
N ILE A 76 10.63 14.15 -11.15
CA ILE A 76 9.98 15.38 -10.69
C ILE A 76 8.88 15.73 -11.69
N MET A 77 7.62 15.72 -11.24
CA MET A 77 6.52 16.28 -12.02
C MET A 77 6.61 17.80 -11.98
N THR A 78 7.15 18.41 -13.04
CA THR A 78 7.05 19.86 -13.25
C THR A 78 5.79 20.14 -14.07
N PRO A 79 4.85 20.96 -13.56
CA PRO A 79 3.71 21.36 -14.38
C PRO A 79 4.22 22.19 -15.56
N ASN A 80 3.87 21.79 -16.79
CA ASN A 80 4.06 22.64 -17.95
C ASN A 80 3.04 23.78 -17.84
N VAL A 81 3.54 24.98 -17.56
CA VAL A 81 2.78 26.23 -17.60
C VAL A 81 2.67 26.69 -19.04
#